data_AF-A0A8S3UBD6-F1
#
_entry.id   AF-A0A8S3UBD6-F1
#
_cell.length_a   1.000
_cell.length_b   1.000
_cell.length_c   1.000
_cell.angle_alpha   90.00
_cell.angle_beta   90.00
_cell.angle_gamma   90.00
#
_symmetry.space_group_name_H-M   'P 1'
#
loop_
_entity.id
_entity.type
_entity.pdbx_description
1 polymer ?
#
loop_
_entity_poly.entity_id
_entity_poly.type
_entity_poly.pdbx_seq_one_letter_code
_entity_poly.pdbx_strand_id
1 'polypeptide(L)'
;MSDLFRYRRKPISQQYRTECSASKKVFQGDKERWEYLAPVSNINPTKQARYNLLHTAIIHSDFFAPIVVNDYSPGEPNRRYDYFKGLIVPVKCCQFTYTGSKEHLMFLWKVPMVSEIISDLLTKNMQIACNLRKSLPVYHSRAMRREFLSLFGRTISNKSAFLREAYRRLTGDQSASLTASQTEVDRRISEILDNEDSELICDIRRNNTEKYQKEFAIMYKPFCNFVCMDDKHKLKVGEPGYPVATVERGKQVIVAMEKKSDHDFTKFSITPSVNLFSEIPDEIEQTFYGGQVFVGVKETAFQSSSPWRHATEMSKILKNSFLENGMIKPILFFYSDKGPDHRLTYVSVQMSLTCLFFIFDLDMICIARNPPQNSWKNPAERIMSILNLGFQSLGLMREKTEHYEKQLDSANSLGEIRKLAEKYPTIEEEVLDSVEPVSILLSNVITRLKWKDKNLKVFNPATEGEIFDLRREILKIDQDIKVTDSTQQDIKKRKLFVSFLNDHCKIAQYIFSVKKCGKTSCHVCKKPRLSNEMFERLYHLPDPEPLNCDKYKSFDQLYGKPTSEK
;
A
#
# COMPACT_ATOMS: atom_id res chain seq x y z
N MET A 1 -14.74 -26.98 -1.14
CA MET A 1 -14.38 -26.08 -2.27
C MET A 1 -13.22 -26.70 -3.08
N SER A 2 -13.37 -27.96 -3.47
CA SER A 2 -12.29 -28.85 -3.95
C SER A 2 -12.50 -29.34 -5.40
N ASP A 3 -13.30 -28.62 -6.20
CA ASP A 3 -13.72 -29.07 -7.54
C ASP A 3 -13.56 -27.99 -8.63
N LEU A 4 -12.62 -27.05 -8.49
CA LEU A 4 -12.44 -25.95 -9.46
C LEU A 4 -11.25 -26.06 -10.41
N PHE A 5 -10.52 -27.18 -10.42
CA PHE A 5 -9.46 -27.44 -11.41
C PHE A 5 -9.56 -28.83 -12.05
N ARG A 6 -10.66 -29.09 -12.77
CA ARG A 6 -10.66 -30.12 -13.83
C ARG A 6 -10.03 -29.51 -15.09
N TYR A 7 -8.70 -29.47 -15.16
CA TYR A 7 -8.00 -29.22 -16.42
C TYR A 7 -7.42 -30.52 -16.99
N ARG A 8 -7.94 -30.88 -18.16
CA ARG A 8 -7.39 -31.71 -19.24
C ARG A 8 -6.24 -32.63 -18.81
N ARG A 9 -6.58 -33.89 -18.49
CA ARG A 9 -5.67 -35.02 -18.74
C ARG A 9 -5.32 -34.99 -20.23
N LYS A 10 -4.16 -34.44 -20.61
CA LYS A 10 -3.45 -34.99 -21.78
C LYS A 10 -3.27 -36.48 -21.49
N PRO A 11 -3.55 -37.38 -22.45
CA PRO A 11 -3.22 -38.78 -22.24
C PRO A 11 -1.72 -38.82 -21.93
N ILE A 12 -1.36 -39.36 -20.77
CA ILE A 12 0.03 -39.70 -20.47
C ILE A 12 0.35 -40.88 -21.39
N SER A 13 0.66 -40.59 -22.64
CA SER A 13 1.49 -41.43 -23.48
C SER A 13 2.94 -41.16 -23.08
N GLN A 14 3.31 -41.47 -21.82
CA GLN A 14 4.71 -41.72 -21.53
C GLN A 14 4.97 -43.13 -22.03
N GLN A 15 5.70 -43.22 -23.14
CA GLN A 15 6.21 -44.47 -23.67
C GLN A 15 7.05 -45.15 -22.58
N TYR A 16 6.47 -46.16 -21.94
CA TYR A 16 7.17 -47.02 -21.00
C TYR A 16 8.15 -47.89 -21.80
N ARG A 17 9.45 -47.62 -21.68
CA ARG A 17 10.48 -48.56 -22.14
C ARG A 17 10.70 -49.62 -21.06
N THR A 18 10.09 -50.78 -21.22
CA THR A 18 10.55 -52.00 -20.56
C THR A 18 11.74 -52.55 -21.34
N GLU A 19 12.97 -52.22 -20.91
CA GLU A 19 14.15 -52.96 -21.34
C GLU A 19 14.33 -54.20 -20.46
N CYS A 20 14.38 -55.35 -21.12
CA CYS A 20 14.35 -56.68 -20.51
C CYS A 20 15.78 -57.15 -20.21
N SER A 21 16.18 -57.11 -18.95
CA SER A 21 17.23 -58.00 -18.41
C SER A 21 16.84 -58.40 -16.98
N ALA A 22 16.91 -59.70 -16.70
CA ALA A 22 16.20 -60.39 -15.62
C ALA A 22 16.70 -60.12 -14.17
N SER A 23 17.34 -58.99 -13.89
CA SER A 23 17.89 -58.71 -12.55
C SER A 23 17.71 -57.28 -12.01
N LYS A 24 17.15 -56.32 -12.76
CA LYS A 24 16.80 -54.99 -12.21
C LYS A 24 15.58 -54.38 -12.93
N LYS A 25 14.38 -54.53 -12.37
CA LYS A 25 13.22 -53.73 -12.81
C LYS A 25 13.30 -52.34 -12.15
N VAL A 26 13.65 -51.32 -12.94
CA VAL A 26 13.69 -49.91 -12.53
C VAL A 26 12.45 -49.22 -13.09
N PHE A 27 11.68 -48.54 -12.25
CA PHE A 27 10.66 -47.58 -12.71
C PHE A 27 11.24 -46.17 -12.55
N GLN A 28 11.19 -45.35 -13.62
CA GLN A 28 11.75 -44.00 -13.62
C GLN A 28 10.75 -42.99 -14.21
N GLY A 29 10.42 -41.97 -13.44
CA GLY A 29 9.74 -40.75 -13.89
C GLY A 29 10.59 -39.51 -13.61
N ASP A 30 10.15 -38.33 -14.03
CA ASP A 30 10.96 -37.09 -13.98
C ASP A 30 11.50 -36.71 -12.58
N LYS A 31 10.80 -37.12 -11.51
CA LYS A 31 11.16 -36.82 -10.10
C LYS A 31 11.23 -38.05 -9.21
N GLU A 32 10.94 -39.24 -9.74
CA GLU A 32 10.78 -40.46 -8.95
C GLU A 32 11.54 -41.62 -9.57
N ARG A 33 12.21 -42.41 -8.74
CA ARG A 33 12.89 -43.64 -9.17
C ARG A 33 12.68 -44.76 -8.17
N TRP A 34 12.53 -45.97 -8.70
CA TRP A 34 12.36 -47.20 -7.94
C TRP A 34 13.42 -48.21 -8.32
N GLU A 35 13.95 -48.89 -7.33
CA GLU A 35 14.85 -50.03 -7.55
C GLU A 35 14.76 -51.07 -6.44
N TYR A 36 15.05 -52.31 -6.79
CA TYR A 36 15.21 -53.37 -5.80
C TYR A 36 16.68 -53.47 -5.41
N LEU A 37 16.94 -53.48 -4.11
CA LEU A 37 18.27 -53.68 -3.54
C LEU A 37 18.40 -55.12 -3.06
N ALA A 38 19.43 -55.80 -3.54
CA ALA A 38 19.79 -57.14 -3.08
C ALA A 38 20.62 -57.05 -1.77
N PRO A 39 20.47 -58.02 -0.85
CA PRO A 39 21.29 -58.07 0.34
C PRO A 39 22.76 -58.33 -0.02
N VAL A 40 23.68 -57.66 0.66
CA VAL A 40 25.13 -57.87 0.47
C VAL A 40 25.67 -58.71 1.63
N SER A 41 26.20 -59.90 1.33
CA SER A 41 26.63 -60.90 2.33
C SER A 41 28.02 -60.65 2.93
N ASN A 42 28.91 -59.93 2.24
CA ASN A 42 30.26 -59.59 2.71
C ASN A 42 30.46 -58.07 2.77
N ILE A 43 30.18 -57.46 3.92
CA ILE A 43 30.28 -56.01 4.14
C ILE A 43 31.54 -55.69 4.95
N ASN A 44 32.34 -54.74 4.50
CA ASN A 44 33.49 -54.23 5.26
C ASN A 44 33.01 -53.65 6.62
N PRO A 45 33.65 -53.97 7.77
CA PRO A 45 33.24 -53.52 9.11
C PRO A 45 33.03 -52.01 9.21
N THR A 46 33.86 -51.21 8.54
CA THR A 46 33.79 -49.75 8.54
C THR A 46 32.55 -49.23 7.79
N LYS A 47 32.13 -49.94 6.73
CA LYS A 47 30.88 -49.61 6.00
C LYS A 47 29.65 -50.08 6.75
N GLN A 48 29.73 -51.21 7.46
CA GLN A 48 28.63 -51.70 8.29
C GLN A 48 28.33 -50.71 9.42
N ALA A 49 29.36 -50.23 10.13
CA ALA A 49 29.25 -49.21 11.17
C ALA A 49 28.50 -47.95 10.73
N ARG A 50 28.68 -47.53 9.47
CA ARG A 50 28.03 -46.34 8.88
C ARG A 50 26.50 -46.48 8.76
N TYR A 51 25.98 -47.68 8.56
CA TYR A 51 24.55 -47.93 8.35
C TYR A 51 23.89 -48.70 9.50
N ASN A 52 24.61 -49.00 10.60
CA ASN A 52 24.12 -49.82 11.70
C ASN A 52 22.71 -49.44 12.19
N LEU A 53 22.45 -48.14 12.43
CA LEU A 53 21.14 -47.67 12.90
C LEU A 53 20.01 -47.94 11.87
N LEU A 54 20.28 -47.66 10.60
CA LEU A 54 19.36 -47.94 9.50
C LEU A 54 19.14 -49.44 9.31
N HIS A 55 20.20 -50.25 9.43
CA HIS A 55 20.15 -51.71 9.33
C HIS A 55 19.29 -52.31 10.43
N THR A 56 19.49 -51.88 11.68
CA THR A 56 18.66 -52.28 12.81
C THR A 56 17.19 -51.93 12.57
N ALA A 57 16.90 -50.71 12.09
CA ALA A 57 15.53 -50.31 11.78
C ALA A 57 14.88 -51.18 10.69
N ILE A 58 15.59 -51.48 9.61
CA ILE A 58 15.09 -52.32 8.49
C ILE A 58 14.87 -53.78 8.92
N ILE A 59 15.75 -54.33 9.76
CA ILE A 59 15.64 -55.72 10.21
C ILE A 59 14.38 -55.91 11.05
N HIS A 60 14.15 -54.99 12.00
CA HIS A 60 13.04 -55.06 12.95
C HIS A 60 11.70 -54.54 12.40
N SER A 61 11.69 -53.87 11.24
CA SER A 61 10.44 -53.40 10.63
C SER A 61 9.64 -54.56 10.04
N ASP A 62 8.31 -54.41 9.97
CA ASP A 62 7.46 -55.35 9.25
C ASP A 62 7.74 -55.33 7.74
N PHE A 63 7.33 -56.39 7.04
CA PHE A 63 7.34 -56.39 5.58
C PHE A 63 6.45 -55.26 5.04
N PHE A 64 6.91 -54.58 4.00
CA PHE A 64 6.18 -53.47 3.36
C PHE A 64 5.99 -52.20 4.22
N ALA A 65 6.64 -52.11 5.38
CA ALA A 65 6.67 -50.88 6.18
C ALA A 65 7.75 -49.90 5.66
N PRO A 66 7.38 -48.69 5.18
CA PRO A 66 8.34 -47.72 4.64
C PRO A 66 9.13 -47.02 5.76
N ILE A 67 10.45 -47.00 5.60
CA ILE A 67 11.40 -46.31 6.46
C ILE A 67 12.01 -45.15 5.67
N VAL A 68 12.03 -43.97 6.28
CA VAL A 68 12.68 -42.78 5.72
C VAL A 68 14.18 -42.87 5.97
N VAL A 69 14.98 -43.02 4.92
CA VAL A 69 16.44 -43.17 5.02
C VAL A 69 17.10 -41.86 5.46
N ASN A 70 16.47 -40.73 5.14
CA ASN A 70 16.97 -39.40 5.49
C ASN A 70 17.20 -39.23 7.01
N ASP A 71 16.36 -39.84 7.85
CA ASP A 71 16.43 -39.76 9.32
C ASP A 71 17.68 -40.43 9.90
N TYR A 72 18.31 -41.33 9.14
CA TYR A 72 19.52 -42.06 9.51
C TYR A 72 20.77 -41.53 8.79
N SER A 73 20.62 -40.49 7.97
CA SER A 73 21.69 -39.94 7.14
C SER A 73 22.35 -38.71 7.78
N PRO A 74 23.63 -38.42 7.47
CA PRO A 74 24.32 -37.22 7.98
C PRO A 74 23.60 -35.90 7.61
N GLY A 75 23.73 -34.88 8.46
CA GLY A 75 23.16 -33.54 8.26
C GLY A 75 23.70 -32.77 7.03
N GLU A 76 24.98 -32.99 6.69
CA GLU A 76 25.70 -32.28 5.63
C GLU A 76 25.36 -32.81 4.21
N PRO A 77 25.05 -31.94 3.22
CA PRO A 77 24.63 -32.36 1.87
C PRO A 77 25.59 -33.29 1.13
N ASN A 78 26.90 -32.99 1.16
CA ASN A 78 27.92 -33.78 0.45
C ASN A 78 28.06 -35.18 1.08
N ARG A 79 28.11 -35.25 2.41
CA ARG A 79 28.19 -36.53 3.14
C ARG A 79 26.92 -37.36 2.99
N ARG A 80 25.75 -36.70 2.89
CA ARG A 80 24.46 -37.35 2.62
C ARG A 80 24.39 -37.92 1.21
N TYR A 81 24.89 -37.20 0.21
CA TYR A 81 24.99 -37.72 -1.16
C TYR A 81 25.87 -38.98 -1.21
N ASP A 82 27.04 -38.96 -0.57
CA ASP A 82 27.92 -40.13 -0.48
C ASP A 82 27.31 -41.27 0.33
N TYR A 83 26.44 -40.96 1.30
CA TYR A 83 25.69 -41.94 2.10
C TYR A 83 24.64 -42.65 1.25
N PHE A 84 23.89 -41.91 0.42
CA PHE A 84 22.91 -42.51 -0.49
C PHE A 84 23.56 -43.30 -1.64
N LYS A 85 24.65 -42.79 -2.22
CA LYS A 85 25.35 -43.46 -3.32
C LYS A 85 26.01 -44.78 -2.90
N GLY A 86 26.45 -44.87 -1.65
CA GLY A 86 27.10 -46.04 -1.08
C GLY A 86 26.19 -46.94 -0.24
N LEU A 87 24.86 -46.83 -0.38
CA LEU A 87 23.88 -47.51 0.46
C LEU A 87 23.96 -49.04 0.29
N ILE A 88 23.97 -49.75 1.42
CA ILE A 88 23.98 -51.21 1.48
C ILE A 88 22.83 -51.65 2.37
N VAL A 89 22.12 -52.71 1.98
CA VAL A 89 21.00 -53.26 2.75
C VAL A 89 21.30 -54.68 3.27
N PRO A 90 20.88 -55.02 4.50
CA PRO A 90 21.12 -56.34 5.09
C PRO A 90 20.11 -57.39 4.60
N VAL A 91 18.96 -56.94 4.10
CA VAL A 91 17.85 -57.77 3.60
C VAL A 91 17.37 -57.22 2.25
N LYS A 92 16.61 -58.02 1.50
CA LYS A 92 16.04 -57.57 0.23
C LYS A 92 15.04 -56.44 0.49
N CYS A 93 15.30 -55.28 -0.11
CA CYS A 93 14.49 -54.08 0.06
C CYS A 93 14.05 -53.51 -1.28
N CYS A 94 12.93 -52.78 -1.27
CA CYS A 94 12.58 -51.87 -2.35
C CYS A 94 12.97 -50.45 -1.94
N GLN A 95 13.63 -49.74 -2.84
CA GLN A 95 14.03 -48.35 -2.70
C GLN A 95 13.12 -47.47 -3.56
N PHE A 96 12.62 -46.40 -2.95
CA PHE A 96 11.90 -45.33 -3.62
C PHE A 96 12.59 -44.00 -3.34
N THR A 97 13.00 -43.30 -4.39
CA THR A 97 13.64 -41.99 -4.31
C THR A 97 12.76 -40.93 -4.94
N TYR A 98 12.59 -39.81 -4.24
CA TYR A 98 11.90 -38.62 -4.70
C TYR A 98 12.84 -37.42 -4.68
N THR A 99 13.01 -36.78 -5.84
CA THR A 99 13.88 -35.61 -6.00
C THR A 99 13.03 -34.36 -6.24
N GLY A 100 12.97 -33.50 -5.23
CA GLY A 100 12.38 -32.16 -5.29
C GLY A 100 13.43 -31.07 -5.55
N SER A 101 12.95 -29.83 -5.69
CA SER A 101 13.84 -28.66 -5.91
C SER A 101 14.65 -28.27 -4.67
N LYS A 102 14.19 -28.65 -3.48
CA LYS A 102 14.79 -28.31 -2.18
C LYS A 102 15.30 -29.54 -1.42
N GLU A 103 14.66 -30.70 -1.63
CA GLU A 103 14.91 -31.91 -0.85
C GLU A 103 14.98 -33.16 -1.74
N HIS A 104 15.85 -34.09 -1.35
CA HIS A 104 15.95 -35.43 -1.92
C HIS A 104 15.59 -36.44 -0.84
N LEU A 105 14.44 -37.10 -0.99
CA LEU A 105 13.92 -38.08 -0.03
C LEU A 105 14.15 -39.50 -0.55
N MET A 106 14.62 -40.38 0.33
CA MET A 106 14.79 -41.80 0.05
C MET A 106 14.03 -42.63 1.07
N PHE A 107 13.27 -43.61 0.58
CA PHE A 107 12.48 -44.54 1.36
C PHE A 107 12.92 -45.97 1.06
N LEU A 108 12.95 -46.81 2.10
CA LEU A 108 13.24 -48.24 2.01
C LEU A 108 12.18 -49.05 2.74
N TRP A 109 11.76 -50.18 2.18
CA TRP A 109 10.97 -51.17 2.92
C TRP A 109 11.41 -52.59 2.62
N LYS A 110 11.30 -53.46 3.63
CA LYS A 110 11.66 -54.88 3.56
C LYS A 110 10.66 -55.65 2.70
N VAL A 111 11.16 -56.52 1.83
CA VAL A 111 10.36 -57.29 0.86
C VAL A 111 10.64 -58.80 0.99
N PRO A 112 9.63 -59.69 0.92
CA PRO A 112 9.84 -61.15 1.00
C PRO A 112 10.74 -61.69 -0.11
N MET A 113 11.56 -62.71 0.19
CA MET A 113 12.39 -63.40 -0.81
C MET A 113 11.60 -64.38 -1.68
N VAL A 114 10.53 -64.98 -1.15
CA VAL A 114 9.85 -66.16 -1.72
C VAL A 114 8.36 -65.85 -1.96
N SER A 115 8.05 -64.93 -2.87
CA SER A 115 6.68 -64.79 -3.37
C SER A 115 6.60 -65.39 -4.76
N GLU A 116 5.84 -66.49 -4.90
CA GLU A 116 5.69 -67.24 -6.16
C GLU A 116 5.02 -66.45 -7.30
N ILE A 117 4.53 -65.23 -7.04
CA ILE A 117 3.92 -64.37 -8.05
C ILE A 117 4.49 -62.94 -7.99
N ILE A 118 5.30 -62.58 -8.99
CA ILE A 118 5.98 -61.27 -9.10
C ILE A 118 4.97 -60.09 -9.22
N SER A 119 3.77 -60.34 -9.76
CA SER A 119 2.74 -59.29 -9.96
C SER A 119 2.17 -58.75 -8.64
N ASP A 120 1.99 -59.61 -7.64
CA ASP A 120 1.39 -59.22 -6.35
C ASP A 120 2.35 -58.36 -5.55
N LEU A 121 3.65 -58.69 -5.63
CA LEU A 121 4.74 -57.90 -5.07
C LEU A 121 4.79 -56.50 -5.68
N LEU A 122 4.70 -56.40 -7.01
CA LEU A 122 4.68 -55.13 -7.73
C LEU A 122 3.45 -54.29 -7.37
N THR A 123 2.30 -54.91 -7.22
CA THR A 123 1.04 -54.24 -6.87
C THR A 123 1.10 -53.66 -5.45
N LYS A 124 1.57 -54.45 -4.47
CA LYS A 124 1.76 -53.98 -3.09
C LYS A 124 2.79 -52.85 -3.01
N ASN A 125 3.90 -52.99 -3.72
CA ASN A 125 4.92 -51.95 -3.80
C ASN A 125 4.34 -50.66 -4.40
N MET A 126 3.60 -50.74 -5.52
CA MET A 126 2.92 -49.60 -6.15
C MET A 126 1.92 -48.93 -5.21
N GLN A 127 1.15 -49.69 -4.43
CA GLN A 127 0.22 -49.16 -3.43
C GLN A 127 0.94 -48.34 -2.35
N ILE A 128 2.06 -48.85 -1.82
CA ILE A 128 2.85 -48.15 -0.79
C ILE A 128 3.35 -46.81 -1.31
N ALA A 129 3.92 -46.76 -2.52
CA ALA A 129 4.37 -45.49 -3.05
C ALA A 129 3.22 -44.56 -3.46
N CYS A 130 2.08 -45.08 -3.93
CA CYS A 130 0.88 -44.27 -4.13
C CYS A 130 0.42 -43.62 -2.81
N ASN A 131 0.56 -44.32 -1.68
CA ASN A 131 0.30 -43.75 -0.37
C ASN A 131 1.38 -42.74 0.04
N LEU A 132 2.67 -43.03 -0.17
CA LEU A 132 3.76 -42.09 0.09
C LEU A 132 3.63 -40.81 -0.74
N ARG A 133 3.23 -40.90 -2.02
CA ARG A 133 3.00 -39.75 -2.92
C ARG A 133 2.00 -38.75 -2.36
N LYS A 134 1.01 -39.18 -1.56
CA LYS A 134 0.05 -38.27 -0.93
C LYS A 134 0.69 -37.37 0.14
N SER A 135 1.80 -37.82 0.73
CA SER A 135 2.56 -37.07 1.75
C SER A 135 3.82 -36.37 1.21
N LEU A 136 4.16 -36.54 -0.07
CA LEU A 136 5.34 -35.89 -0.65
C LEU A 136 5.08 -34.40 -0.94
N PRO A 137 6.09 -33.52 -0.76
CA PRO A 137 5.95 -32.11 -1.05
C PRO A 137 5.82 -31.87 -2.56
N VAL A 138 4.85 -31.04 -2.95
CA VAL A 138 4.57 -30.68 -4.35
C VAL A 138 5.44 -29.49 -4.78
N TYR A 139 6.10 -29.59 -5.93
CA TYR A 139 6.96 -28.52 -6.46
C TYR A 139 6.60 -28.14 -7.90
N HIS A 140 6.25 -26.87 -8.12
CA HIS A 140 5.86 -26.33 -9.41
C HIS A 140 7.00 -25.59 -10.14
N SER A 141 7.08 -25.79 -11.45
CA SER A 141 8.08 -25.15 -12.30
C SER A 141 7.86 -23.63 -12.38
N ARG A 142 8.93 -22.89 -12.73
CA ARG A 142 8.84 -21.43 -12.96
C ARG A 142 7.84 -21.09 -14.06
N ALA A 143 7.71 -21.93 -15.08
CA ALA A 143 6.77 -21.74 -16.17
C ALA A 143 5.31 -21.80 -15.68
N MET A 144 4.97 -22.80 -14.85
CA MET A 144 3.62 -22.95 -14.29
C MET A 144 3.22 -21.78 -13.38
N ARG A 145 4.16 -21.30 -12.54
CA ARG A 145 3.93 -20.11 -11.70
C ARG A 145 3.76 -18.84 -12.54
N ARG A 146 4.57 -18.67 -13.58
CA ARG A 146 4.50 -17.51 -14.48
C ARG A 146 3.20 -17.46 -15.28
N GLU A 147 2.69 -18.61 -15.70
CA GLU A 147 1.42 -18.71 -16.42
C GLU A 147 0.25 -18.23 -15.55
N PHE A 148 0.17 -18.71 -14.31
CA PHE A 148 -0.82 -18.23 -13.34
C PHE A 148 -0.71 -16.72 -13.10
N LEU A 149 0.50 -16.22 -12.82
CA LEU A 149 0.72 -14.79 -12.61
C LEU A 149 0.42 -13.95 -13.86
N SER A 150 0.66 -14.47 -15.06
CA SER A 150 0.34 -13.79 -16.31
C SER A 150 -1.16 -13.71 -16.56
N LEU A 151 -1.92 -14.72 -16.12
CA LEU A 151 -3.38 -14.76 -16.29
C LEU A 151 -4.07 -13.79 -15.32
N PHE A 152 -3.70 -13.82 -14.04
CA PHE A 152 -4.34 -13.03 -12.98
C PHE A 152 -3.71 -11.66 -12.73
N GLY A 153 -2.43 -11.49 -13.06
CA GLY A 153 -1.69 -10.26 -12.80
C GLY A 153 -2.09 -9.07 -13.67
N ARG A 154 -2.79 -9.31 -14.79
CA ARG A 154 -3.36 -8.24 -15.63
C ARG A 154 -4.61 -7.62 -15.02
N THR A 155 -5.40 -8.44 -14.32
CA THR A 155 -6.67 -8.02 -13.70
C THR A 155 -6.46 -7.47 -12.30
N ILE A 156 -5.43 -7.95 -11.60
CA ILE A 156 -5.10 -7.55 -10.22
C ILE A 156 -3.74 -6.86 -10.22
N SER A 157 -3.74 -5.55 -10.43
CA SER A 157 -2.52 -4.74 -10.41
C SER A 157 -1.92 -4.63 -9.00
N ASN A 158 -0.59 -4.57 -8.90
CA ASN A 158 0.18 -4.29 -7.68
C ASN A 158 0.03 -5.27 -6.49
N LYS A 159 -0.50 -6.48 -6.68
CA LYS A 159 -0.61 -7.51 -5.62
C LYS A 159 0.12 -8.81 -5.93
N SER A 160 1.30 -8.74 -6.55
CA SER A 160 2.06 -9.92 -6.96
C SER A 160 2.40 -10.86 -5.80
N ALA A 161 2.60 -10.34 -4.59
CA ALA A 161 2.87 -11.15 -3.39
C ALA A 161 1.64 -11.94 -2.92
N PHE A 162 0.48 -11.30 -2.86
CA PHE A 162 -0.79 -11.99 -2.55
C PHE A 162 -1.12 -13.05 -3.59
N LEU A 163 -0.88 -12.78 -4.88
CA LEU A 163 -1.11 -13.77 -5.95
C LEU A 163 -0.17 -14.98 -5.82
N ARG A 164 1.09 -14.78 -5.41
CA ARG A 164 2.01 -15.89 -5.13
C ARG A 164 1.56 -16.72 -3.95
N GLU A 165 1.10 -16.08 -2.88
CA GLU A 165 0.64 -16.79 -1.69
C GLU A 165 -0.70 -17.50 -1.93
N ALA A 166 -1.62 -16.89 -2.68
CA ALA A 166 -2.84 -17.54 -3.13
C ALA A 166 -2.53 -18.77 -4.00
N TYR A 167 -1.59 -18.65 -4.95
CA TYR A 167 -1.12 -19.79 -5.74
C TYR A 167 -0.56 -20.90 -4.85
N ARG A 168 0.25 -20.56 -3.85
CA ARG A 168 0.84 -21.50 -2.90
C ARG A 168 -0.23 -22.28 -2.14
N ARG A 169 -1.22 -21.60 -1.55
CA ARG A 169 -2.31 -22.22 -0.77
C ARG A 169 -3.23 -23.08 -1.61
N LEU A 170 -3.55 -22.64 -2.82
CA LEU A 170 -4.44 -23.39 -3.72
C LEU A 170 -3.80 -24.64 -4.31
N THR A 171 -2.47 -24.64 -4.49
CA THR A 171 -1.76 -25.72 -5.20
C THR A 171 -0.89 -26.59 -4.30
N GLY A 172 -0.60 -26.16 -3.07
CA GLY A 172 0.34 -26.83 -2.18
C GLY A 172 1.81 -26.69 -2.63
N ASP A 173 2.13 -25.76 -3.55
CA ASP A 173 3.49 -25.59 -4.09
C ASP A 173 4.50 -25.16 -3.00
N GLN A 174 5.52 -25.97 -2.75
CA GLN A 174 6.58 -25.68 -1.77
C GLN A 174 7.86 -25.14 -2.41
N SER A 175 7.78 -24.63 -3.64
CA SER A 175 8.92 -24.05 -4.34
C SER A 175 9.53 -22.87 -3.58
N ALA A 176 10.86 -22.83 -3.52
CA ALA A 176 11.59 -21.74 -2.89
C ALA A 176 11.35 -20.39 -3.58
N SER A 177 11.36 -19.32 -2.76
CA SER A 177 11.41 -17.93 -3.21
C SER A 177 12.74 -17.64 -3.94
N LEU A 178 12.74 -16.66 -4.85
CA LEU A 178 13.92 -16.36 -5.70
C LEU A 178 15.00 -15.58 -4.95
N THR A 179 14.62 -14.78 -3.96
CA THR A 179 15.50 -13.91 -3.17
C THR A 179 15.11 -13.92 -1.69
N ALA A 180 16.05 -13.57 -0.82
CA ALA A 180 15.78 -13.40 0.61
C ALA A 180 14.71 -12.34 0.90
N SER A 181 14.70 -11.24 0.12
CA SER A 181 13.67 -10.21 0.21
C SER A 181 12.28 -10.74 -0.15
N GLN A 182 12.18 -11.61 -1.16
CA GLN A 182 10.93 -12.25 -1.53
C GLN A 182 10.45 -13.21 -0.45
N THR A 183 11.36 -13.97 0.18
CA THR A 183 11.02 -14.86 1.30
C THR A 183 10.37 -14.10 2.46
N GLU A 184 10.94 -12.96 2.86
CA GLU A 184 10.40 -12.17 3.97
C GLU A 184 9.04 -11.54 3.63
N VAL A 185 8.86 -11.04 2.41
CA VAL A 185 7.57 -10.53 1.94
C VAL A 185 6.52 -11.64 1.92
N ASP A 186 6.84 -12.80 1.35
CA ASP A 186 5.90 -13.92 1.25
C ASP A 186 5.54 -14.47 2.65
N ARG A 187 6.47 -14.48 3.62
CA ARG A 187 6.22 -14.85 5.04
C ARG A 187 5.17 -13.92 5.67
N ARG A 188 5.38 -12.61 5.56
CA ARG A 188 4.45 -11.60 6.13
C ARG A 188 3.05 -11.69 5.52
N ILE A 189 2.96 -11.98 4.22
CA ILE A 189 1.67 -12.15 3.54
C ILE A 189 0.97 -13.43 3.97
N SER A 190 1.72 -14.51 4.25
CA SER A 190 1.14 -15.74 4.80
C SER A 190 0.56 -15.49 6.20
N GLU A 191 1.27 -14.76 7.06
CA GLU A 191 0.79 -14.37 8.39
C GLU A 191 -0.47 -13.49 8.32
N ILE A 192 -0.54 -12.54 7.37
CA ILE A 192 -1.75 -11.75 7.12
C ILE A 192 -2.96 -12.64 6.79
N LEU A 193 -2.76 -13.64 5.94
CA LEU A 193 -3.85 -14.52 5.49
C LEU A 193 -4.26 -15.54 6.55
N ASP A 194 -3.32 -16.04 7.36
CA ASP A 194 -3.62 -17.00 8.44
C ASP A 194 -4.42 -16.37 9.58
N ASN A 195 -4.19 -15.09 9.83
CA ASN A 195 -4.94 -14.36 10.86
C ASN A 195 -6.20 -13.68 10.32
N GLU A 196 -6.54 -13.90 9.03
CA GLU A 196 -7.66 -13.26 8.31
C GLU A 196 -7.72 -11.73 8.46
N ASP A 197 -6.59 -11.11 8.81
CA ASP A 197 -6.52 -9.71 9.20
C ASP A 197 -5.46 -8.98 8.36
N SER A 198 -5.94 -8.18 7.42
CA SER A 198 -5.08 -7.30 6.62
C SER A 198 -4.42 -6.19 7.43
N GLU A 199 -4.83 -6.00 8.69
CA GLU A 199 -4.33 -5.01 9.65
C GLU A 199 -3.19 -5.53 10.52
N LEU A 200 -2.85 -6.83 10.45
CA LEU A 200 -1.84 -7.47 11.31
C LEU A 200 -0.42 -6.89 11.15
N ILE A 201 -0.14 -6.17 10.05
CA ILE A 201 1.03 -5.27 9.98
C ILE A 201 0.63 -3.94 10.62
N CYS A 202 0.66 -3.91 11.94
CA CYS A 202 0.67 -2.64 12.68
C CYS A 202 1.96 -1.89 12.31
N ASP A 203 1.85 -0.83 11.53
CA ASP A 203 2.97 0.10 11.32
C ASP A 203 3.27 0.72 12.70
N ILE A 204 4.30 0.25 13.40
CA ILE A 204 4.56 0.66 14.79
C ILE A 204 4.80 2.18 14.90
N ARG A 205 5.11 2.87 13.78
CA ARG A 205 5.16 4.35 13.69
C ARG A 205 3.81 5.00 14.03
N ARG A 206 2.70 4.25 14.01
CA ARG A 206 1.37 4.67 14.47
C ARG A 206 1.37 5.17 15.92
N ASN A 207 2.35 4.74 16.73
CA ASN A 207 2.42 5.07 18.15
C ASN A 207 3.00 6.47 18.43
N ASN A 208 3.90 6.99 17.58
CA ASN A 208 4.64 8.23 17.87
C ASN A 208 4.59 9.32 16.79
N THR A 209 4.12 9.05 15.57
CA THR A 209 4.22 10.01 14.46
C THR A 209 3.54 11.35 14.80
N GLU A 210 2.25 11.33 15.22
CA GLU A 210 1.50 12.53 15.64
C GLU A 210 2.18 13.34 16.74
N LYS A 211 2.83 12.64 17.68
CA LYS A 211 3.46 13.26 18.84
C LYS A 211 4.58 14.22 18.40
N TYR A 212 5.43 13.79 17.47
CA TYR A 212 6.56 14.61 17.02
C TYR A 212 6.09 15.84 16.26
N GLN A 213 5.00 15.72 15.48
CA GLN A 213 4.41 16.88 14.79
C GLN A 213 3.94 17.94 15.79
N LYS A 214 3.26 17.51 16.85
CA LYS A 214 2.78 18.39 17.92
C LYS A 214 3.92 19.01 18.72
N GLU A 215 4.93 18.22 19.10
CA GLU A 215 6.12 18.72 19.81
C GLU A 215 6.88 19.75 18.98
N PHE A 216 7.05 19.51 17.68
CA PHE A 216 7.62 20.49 16.76
C PHE A 216 6.78 21.77 16.67
N ALA A 217 5.45 21.64 16.56
CA ALA A 217 4.56 22.80 16.50
C ALA A 217 4.64 23.65 17.78
N ILE A 218 4.68 23.02 18.96
CA ILE A 218 4.85 23.69 20.26
C ILE A 218 6.20 24.41 20.33
N MET A 219 7.29 23.72 19.97
CA MET A 219 8.65 24.28 19.99
C MET A 219 8.76 25.57 19.17
N TYR A 220 8.04 25.67 18.05
CA TYR A 220 8.04 26.83 17.17
C TYR A 220 6.73 27.64 17.20
N LYS A 221 5.91 27.51 18.24
CA LYS A 221 4.59 28.15 18.36
C LYS A 221 4.52 29.64 17.93
N PRO A 222 5.46 30.51 18.33
CA PRO A 222 5.41 31.94 17.93
C PRO A 222 5.57 32.13 16.42
N PHE A 223 6.28 31.21 15.77
CA PHE A 223 6.74 31.30 14.39
C PHE A 223 6.05 30.33 13.44
N CYS A 224 5.15 29.48 13.95
CA CYS A 224 4.52 28.39 13.23
C CYS A 224 3.01 28.63 13.05
N ASN A 225 2.53 28.42 11.83
CA ASN A 225 1.13 28.16 11.52
C ASN A 225 0.94 26.65 11.39
N PHE A 226 0.14 26.04 12.28
CA PHE A 226 -0.16 24.61 12.24
C PHE A 226 -1.56 24.39 11.64
N VAL A 227 -1.63 23.67 10.53
CA VAL A 227 -2.86 23.51 9.74
C VAL A 227 -3.17 22.03 9.54
N CYS A 228 -4.32 21.60 10.02
CA CYS A 228 -4.83 20.25 9.84
C CYS A 228 -5.83 20.24 8.69
N MET A 229 -5.59 19.39 7.69
CA MET A 229 -6.35 19.34 6.44
C MET A 229 -7.05 17.99 6.30
N ASP A 230 -8.28 18.00 5.81
CA ASP A 230 -9.00 16.79 5.45
C ASP A 230 -10.16 17.06 4.49
N ASP A 231 -10.57 16.05 3.74
CA ASP A 231 -11.73 16.13 2.84
C ASP A 231 -12.91 15.36 3.44
N LYS A 232 -14.09 15.99 3.42
CA LYS A 232 -15.31 15.32 3.81
C LYS A 232 -15.77 14.37 2.72
N HIS A 233 -16.47 13.30 3.12
CA HIS A 233 -17.21 12.47 2.17
C HIS A 233 -18.12 13.30 1.26
N LYS A 234 -18.23 12.86 0.01
CA LYS A 234 -18.98 13.56 -1.04
C LYS A 234 -20.46 13.68 -0.68
N LEU A 235 -21.01 14.87 -0.89
CA LEU A 235 -22.44 15.14 -0.83
C LEU A 235 -23.03 14.93 -2.21
N LYS A 236 -23.98 14.01 -2.34
CA LYS A 236 -24.67 13.77 -3.60
C LYS A 236 -25.58 14.97 -3.94
N VAL A 237 -25.63 15.34 -5.21
CA VAL A 237 -26.52 16.38 -5.73
C VAL A 237 -27.49 15.74 -6.71
N GLY A 238 -28.78 15.93 -6.48
CA GLY A 238 -29.86 15.43 -7.32
C GLY A 238 -29.94 16.13 -8.67
N GLU A 239 -30.55 15.46 -9.65
CA GLU A 239 -30.86 16.04 -10.96
C GLU A 239 -32.05 17.03 -10.87
N PRO A 240 -32.26 17.89 -11.87
CA PRO A 240 -33.31 18.90 -11.83
C PRO A 240 -34.70 18.30 -11.55
N GLY A 241 -35.37 18.79 -10.50
CA GLY A 241 -36.68 18.30 -10.05
C GLY A 241 -36.64 17.05 -9.16
N TYR A 242 -35.45 16.52 -8.85
CA TYR A 242 -35.24 15.30 -8.09
C TYR A 242 -34.23 15.50 -6.95
N PRO A 243 -34.60 16.22 -5.87
CA PRO A 243 -33.72 16.46 -4.74
C PRO A 243 -33.35 15.16 -4.01
N VAL A 244 -32.07 15.06 -3.62
CA VAL A 244 -31.49 13.91 -2.94
C VAL A 244 -30.94 14.31 -1.57
N ALA A 245 -31.13 13.45 -0.59
CA ALA A 245 -30.63 13.66 0.77
C ALA A 245 -29.10 13.69 0.81
N THR A 246 -28.54 14.69 1.47
CA THR A 246 -27.09 14.87 1.69
C THR A 246 -26.42 13.82 2.57
N VAL A 247 -27.12 13.34 3.61
CA VAL A 247 -26.59 12.44 4.65
C VAL A 247 -27.57 11.30 4.90
N GLU A 248 -27.12 10.05 4.79
CA GLU A 248 -27.96 8.84 4.76
C GLU A 248 -28.51 8.38 6.13
N ARG A 249 -28.14 9.01 7.25
CA ARG A 249 -28.50 8.51 8.61
C ARG A 249 -29.78 9.12 9.18
N GLY A 250 -30.90 8.42 8.95
CA GLY A 250 -31.98 8.17 9.92
C GLY A 250 -32.94 9.29 10.33
N LYS A 251 -32.81 10.52 9.79
CA LYS A 251 -33.76 11.62 10.07
C LYS A 251 -34.49 12.08 8.82
N GLN A 252 -35.73 12.57 9.00
CA GLN A 252 -36.53 13.17 7.93
C GLN A 252 -35.78 14.35 7.30
N VAL A 253 -35.86 14.46 5.98
CA VAL A 253 -35.16 15.45 5.17
C VAL A 253 -36.19 16.51 4.76
N ILE A 254 -35.85 17.78 4.94
CA ILE A 254 -36.69 18.87 4.44
C ILE A 254 -36.41 18.98 2.95
N VAL A 255 -37.44 18.68 2.15
CA VAL A 255 -37.39 18.75 0.70
C VAL A 255 -38.38 19.82 0.26
N ALA A 256 -37.95 20.79 -0.54
CA ALA A 256 -38.80 21.87 -1.02
C ALA A 256 -39.88 21.39 -2.01
N MET A 257 -39.74 20.17 -2.56
CA MET A 257 -40.66 19.54 -3.49
C MET A 257 -41.06 18.16 -2.98
N GLU A 258 -42.34 17.80 -3.08
CA GLU A 258 -42.96 16.56 -2.56
C GLU A 258 -42.44 15.25 -3.19
N LYS A 259 -41.32 15.28 -3.93
CA LYS A 259 -40.70 14.12 -4.59
C LYS A 259 -39.28 13.91 -4.07
N LYS A 260 -39.06 12.76 -3.43
CA LYS A 260 -37.73 12.26 -3.06
C LYS A 260 -37.30 11.23 -4.09
N SER A 261 -36.15 11.42 -4.72
CA SER A 261 -35.61 10.46 -5.69
C SER A 261 -34.69 9.45 -5.01
N ASP A 262 -34.64 8.24 -5.56
CA ASP A 262 -33.73 7.19 -5.11
C ASP A 262 -32.26 7.55 -5.37
N HIS A 263 -31.39 7.00 -4.53
CA HIS A 263 -29.97 7.37 -4.43
C HIS A 263 -29.10 6.97 -5.63
N ASP A 264 -29.63 6.18 -6.56
CA ASP A 264 -28.92 5.65 -7.73
C ASP A 264 -28.95 6.62 -8.93
N PHE A 265 -29.61 7.77 -8.81
CA PHE A 265 -29.83 8.72 -9.91
C PHE A 265 -28.96 10.00 -9.84
N THR A 266 -27.86 10.04 -9.08
CA THR A 266 -27.04 11.26 -8.95
C THR A 266 -25.75 11.19 -9.76
N LYS A 267 -25.54 12.13 -10.70
CA LYS A 267 -24.30 12.24 -11.49
C LYS A 267 -23.29 13.22 -10.88
N PHE A 268 -23.82 14.25 -10.20
CA PHE A 268 -23.03 15.32 -9.61
C PHE A 268 -22.87 15.13 -8.11
N SER A 269 -21.76 15.63 -7.59
CA SER A 269 -21.50 15.60 -6.16
C SER A 269 -20.56 16.74 -5.76
N ILE A 270 -20.71 17.17 -4.52
CA ILE A 270 -19.91 18.22 -3.93
C ILE A 270 -18.98 17.61 -2.88
N THR A 271 -17.71 17.99 -2.88
CA THR A 271 -16.72 17.58 -1.88
C THR A 271 -16.35 18.77 -0.99
N PRO A 272 -16.78 18.80 0.28
CA PRO A 272 -16.31 19.80 1.23
C PRO A 272 -14.86 19.54 1.66
N SER A 273 -13.96 20.51 1.50
CA SER A 273 -12.58 20.44 1.99
C SER A 273 -12.39 21.28 3.23
N VAL A 274 -11.83 20.69 4.28
CA VAL A 274 -11.70 21.29 5.60
C VAL A 274 -10.24 21.63 5.91
N ASN A 275 -10.01 22.86 6.35
CA ASN A 275 -8.73 23.34 6.85
C ASN A 275 -8.92 23.92 8.25
N LEU A 276 -8.35 23.27 9.26
CA LEU A 276 -8.29 23.78 10.63
C LEU A 276 -6.94 24.44 10.86
N PHE A 277 -6.94 25.76 11.01
CA PHE A 277 -5.78 26.50 11.51
C PHE A 277 -5.79 26.40 13.02
N SER A 278 -5.00 25.45 13.53
CA SER A 278 -4.97 25.06 14.92
C SER A 278 -4.27 26.12 15.77
N GLU A 279 -4.89 26.48 16.88
CA GLU A 279 -4.23 27.23 17.94
C GLU A 279 -3.29 26.29 18.68
N ILE A 280 -1.98 26.50 18.49
CA ILE A 280 -0.95 25.66 19.09
C ILE A 280 -0.95 25.90 20.61
N PRO A 281 -1.18 24.87 21.44
CA PRO A 281 -1.12 24.99 22.89
C PRO A 281 0.31 25.18 23.42
N ASP A 282 0.46 25.47 24.72
CA ASP A 282 1.78 25.55 25.35
C ASP A 282 2.35 24.17 25.70
N GLU A 283 1.47 23.19 25.93
CA GLU A 283 1.83 21.82 26.34
C GLU A 283 1.17 20.79 25.41
N ILE A 284 1.77 19.60 25.31
CA ILE A 284 1.29 18.58 24.36
C ILE A 284 0.01 17.87 24.81
N GLU A 285 -0.24 17.84 26.10
CA GLU A 285 -1.43 17.28 26.74
C GLU A 285 -2.67 18.14 26.47
N GLN A 286 -2.47 19.41 26.11
CA GLN A 286 -3.53 20.34 25.80
C GLN A 286 -4.10 20.13 24.38
N THR A 287 -5.22 20.78 24.13
CA THR A 287 -6.03 20.52 22.94
C THR A 287 -5.52 21.26 21.69
N PHE A 288 -5.20 20.50 20.65
CA PHE A 288 -4.93 21.02 19.29
C PHE A 288 -6.20 21.24 18.47
N TYR A 289 -7.37 21.05 19.08
CA TYR A 289 -8.66 21.26 18.43
C TYR A 289 -9.13 22.71 18.49
N GLY A 290 -8.40 23.63 19.14
CA GLY A 290 -8.68 25.07 19.09
C GLY A 290 -8.34 25.68 17.73
N GLY A 291 -8.85 26.87 17.45
CA GLY A 291 -8.51 27.63 16.24
C GLY A 291 -9.66 27.87 15.25
N GLN A 292 -9.30 28.34 14.05
CA GLN A 292 -10.26 28.75 13.02
C GLN A 292 -10.39 27.68 11.94
N VAL A 293 -11.64 27.34 11.60
CA VAL A 293 -11.96 26.38 10.54
C VAL A 293 -12.37 27.10 9.27
N PHE A 294 -11.83 26.65 8.14
CA PHE A 294 -12.19 27.06 6.80
C PHE A 294 -12.68 25.86 6.00
N VAL A 295 -13.78 26.02 5.26
CA VAL A 295 -14.37 24.94 4.45
C VAL A 295 -14.61 25.43 3.02
N GLY A 296 -14.13 24.66 2.05
CA GLY A 296 -14.35 24.91 0.62
C GLY A 296 -15.38 23.93 0.09
N VAL A 297 -16.28 24.40 -0.76
CA VAL A 297 -17.35 23.59 -1.36
C VAL A 297 -17.02 23.42 -2.84
N LYS A 298 -16.65 22.19 -3.25
CA LYS A 298 -16.13 21.94 -4.61
C LYS A 298 -17.00 20.97 -5.38
N GLU A 299 -17.35 21.31 -6.62
CA GLU A 299 -17.97 20.37 -7.55
C GLU A 299 -16.95 19.31 -8.00
N THR A 300 -17.33 18.04 -7.97
CA THR A 300 -16.41 16.91 -8.11
C THR A 300 -15.90 16.68 -9.54
N ALA A 301 -16.71 16.96 -10.56
CA ALA A 301 -16.33 16.78 -11.96
C ALA A 301 -15.27 17.80 -12.38
N PHE A 302 -15.51 19.09 -12.17
CA PHE A 302 -14.68 20.18 -12.71
C PHE A 302 -13.76 20.84 -11.67
N GLN A 303 -14.14 20.85 -10.38
CA GLN A 303 -13.30 21.38 -9.29
C GLN A 303 -12.64 20.26 -8.48
N SER A 304 -12.17 19.21 -9.18
CA SER A 304 -11.59 18.03 -8.53
C SER A 304 -10.38 18.38 -7.65
N SER A 305 -10.27 17.74 -6.49
CA SER A 305 -9.10 17.79 -5.62
C SER A 305 -7.82 17.44 -6.39
N SER A 306 -6.77 18.23 -6.18
CA SER A 306 -5.43 18.00 -6.70
C SER A 306 -4.42 18.71 -5.80
N PRO A 307 -3.13 18.31 -5.78
CA PRO A 307 -2.14 18.97 -4.94
C PRO A 307 -2.02 20.46 -5.24
N TRP A 308 -2.10 20.82 -6.52
CA TRP A 308 -2.06 22.20 -6.98
C TRP A 308 -3.27 23.01 -6.53
N ARG A 309 -4.48 22.44 -6.61
CA ARG A 309 -5.70 23.09 -6.15
C ARG A 309 -5.65 23.33 -4.64
N HIS A 310 -5.32 22.30 -3.85
CA HIS A 310 -5.18 22.44 -2.40
C HIS A 310 -4.15 23.50 -2.00
N ALA A 311 -2.99 23.52 -2.66
CA ALA A 311 -1.98 24.54 -2.40
C ALA A 311 -2.47 25.95 -2.77
N THR A 312 -3.18 26.11 -3.88
CA THR A 312 -3.72 27.40 -4.32
C THR A 312 -4.80 27.90 -3.36
N GLU A 313 -5.72 27.03 -2.95
CA GLU A 313 -6.75 27.32 -1.95
C GLU A 313 -6.13 27.71 -0.60
N MET A 314 -5.09 26.99 -0.18
CA MET A 314 -4.33 27.33 1.03
C MET A 314 -3.68 28.72 0.92
N SER A 315 -3.10 29.05 -0.24
CA SER A 315 -2.55 30.37 -0.52
C SER A 315 -3.61 31.47 -0.37
N LYS A 316 -4.83 31.24 -0.90
CA LYS A 316 -5.96 32.18 -0.76
C LYS A 316 -6.35 32.37 0.72
N ILE A 317 -6.47 31.29 1.48
CA ILE A 317 -6.83 31.38 2.91
C ILE A 317 -5.77 32.16 3.69
N LEU A 318 -4.49 31.84 3.48
CA LEU A 318 -3.36 32.52 4.14
C LEU A 318 -3.33 34.01 3.81
N LYS A 319 -3.48 34.37 2.53
CA LYS A 319 -3.53 35.77 2.08
C LYS A 319 -4.68 36.54 2.71
N ASN A 320 -5.86 35.94 2.78
CA ASN A 320 -7.07 36.64 3.20
C ASN A 320 -7.23 36.71 4.73
N SER A 321 -6.63 35.79 5.49
CA SER A 321 -6.93 35.64 6.92
C SER A 321 -5.73 35.65 7.87
N PHE A 322 -4.50 35.52 7.35
CA PHE A 322 -3.31 35.33 8.19
C PHE A 322 -2.12 36.22 7.83
N LEU A 323 -2.29 37.16 6.88
CA LEU A 323 -1.28 38.18 6.62
C LEU A 323 -1.32 39.24 7.73
N GLU A 324 -0.26 39.30 8.52
CA GLU A 324 -0.01 40.38 9.47
C GLU A 324 1.14 41.21 8.91
N ASN A 325 0.94 42.52 8.73
CA ASN A 325 1.92 43.41 8.10
C ASN A 325 2.44 42.89 6.73
N GLY A 326 1.56 42.24 5.97
CA GLY A 326 1.91 41.69 4.66
C GLY A 326 2.72 40.39 4.69
N MET A 327 2.88 39.75 5.85
CA MET A 327 3.60 38.47 5.97
C MET A 327 2.82 37.46 6.82
N ILE A 328 2.95 36.17 6.48
CA ILE A 328 2.55 35.09 7.40
C ILE A 328 3.73 34.68 8.28
N LYS A 329 3.48 33.92 9.35
CA LYS A 329 4.55 33.35 10.18
C LYS A 329 5.57 32.56 9.32
N PRO A 330 6.87 32.57 9.66
CA PRO A 330 7.93 32.04 8.80
C PRO A 330 7.94 30.51 8.68
N ILE A 331 7.25 29.78 9.55
CA ILE A 331 7.10 28.33 9.49
C ILE A 331 5.64 27.98 9.20
N LEU A 332 5.42 27.15 8.18
CA LEU A 332 4.11 26.59 7.85
C LEU A 332 4.14 25.08 8.00
N PHE A 333 3.28 24.56 8.88
CA PHE A 333 3.21 23.14 9.16
C PHE A 333 1.82 22.61 8.77
N PHE A 334 1.80 21.66 7.85
CA PHE A 334 0.61 20.93 7.43
C PHE A 334 0.54 19.55 8.05
N TYR A 335 -0.67 19.14 8.41
CA TYR A 335 -0.98 17.80 8.85
C TYR A 335 -2.18 17.26 8.07
N SER A 336 -2.02 16.14 7.39
CA SER A 336 -3.05 15.61 6.49
C SER A 336 -3.23 14.09 6.54
N ASP A 337 -4.32 13.63 5.93
CA ASP A 337 -4.65 12.22 5.70
C ASP A 337 -3.80 11.57 4.57
N LYS A 338 -3.95 10.24 4.44
CA LYS A 338 -3.37 9.30 3.45
C LYS A 338 -3.87 9.46 1.99
N GLY A 339 -4.75 10.39 1.64
CA GLY A 339 -5.20 10.64 0.26
C GLY A 339 -4.07 10.75 -0.79
N PRO A 340 -4.33 10.40 -2.08
CA PRO A 340 -3.33 10.45 -3.14
C PRO A 340 -2.79 11.86 -3.39
N ASP A 341 -3.63 12.88 -3.22
CA ASP A 341 -3.25 14.30 -3.35
C ASP A 341 -2.40 14.82 -2.18
N HIS A 342 -2.24 13.99 -1.14
CA HIS A 342 -1.36 14.21 0.01
C HIS A 342 -0.24 13.18 0.09
N ARG A 343 0.04 12.46 -1.01
CA ARG A 343 1.14 11.50 -1.07
C ARG A 343 2.47 12.21 -1.29
N LEU A 344 3.24 12.33 -0.22
CA LEU A 344 4.48 13.10 -0.15
C LEU A 344 5.62 12.59 -1.05
N THR A 345 5.52 11.35 -1.53
CA THR A 345 6.47 10.78 -2.52
C THR A 345 6.15 11.21 -3.96
N TYR A 346 4.99 11.81 -4.20
CA TYR A 346 4.59 12.28 -5.53
C TYR A 346 5.17 13.66 -5.82
N VAL A 347 5.73 13.80 -7.02
CA VAL A 347 6.38 15.03 -7.50
C VAL A 347 5.40 16.21 -7.49
N SER A 348 4.17 16.02 -7.96
CA SER A 348 3.15 17.08 -8.00
C SER A 348 2.88 17.67 -6.61
N VAL A 349 2.85 16.83 -5.57
CA VAL A 349 2.70 17.26 -4.18
C VAL A 349 3.92 18.08 -3.74
N GLN A 350 5.13 17.55 -3.96
CA GLN A 350 6.38 18.23 -3.61
C GLN A 350 6.50 19.60 -4.28
N MET A 351 6.17 19.70 -5.58
CA MET A 351 6.20 20.95 -6.35
C MET A 351 5.17 21.95 -5.82
N SER A 352 3.93 21.53 -5.59
CA SER A 352 2.87 22.42 -5.10
C SER A 352 3.20 23.05 -3.74
N LEU A 353 3.77 22.27 -2.82
CA LEU A 353 4.21 22.74 -1.50
C LEU A 353 5.45 23.63 -1.60
N THR A 354 6.37 23.30 -2.52
CA THR A 354 7.55 24.14 -2.81
C THR A 354 7.13 25.51 -3.37
N CYS A 355 6.07 25.58 -4.17
CA CYS A 355 5.54 26.86 -4.64
C CYS A 355 5.00 27.71 -3.47
N LEU A 356 4.30 27.10 -2.50
CA LEU A 356 3.85 27.82 -1.30
C LEU A 356 5.03 28.37 -0.48
N PHE A 357 6.11 27.60 -0.37
CA PHE A 357 7.33 28.04 0.29
C PHE A 357 7.89 29.33 -0.31
N PHE A 358 7.89 29.46 -1.64
CA PHE A 358 8.37 30.68 -2.30
C PHE A 358 7.38 31.85 -2.24
N ILE A 359 6.08 31.60 -2.41
CA ILE A 359 5.06 32.66 -2.38
C ILE A 359 5.12 33.44 -1.08
N PHE A 360 5.27 32.73 0.04
CA PHE A 360 5.22 33.33 1.37
C PHE A 360 6.59 33.62 1.97
N ASP A 361 7.68 33.40 1.21
CA ASP A 361 9.06 33.54 1.68
C ASP A 361 9.28 32.84 3.03
N LEU A 362 8.84 31.59 3.11
CA LEU A 362 8.91 30.80 4.34
C LEU A 362 10.36 30.42 4.64
N ASP A 363 10.69 30.31 5.93
CA ASP A 363 11.95 29.71 6.35
C ASP A 363 11.86 28.19 6.34
N MET A 364 10.66 27.65 6.61
CA MET A 364 10.38 26.23 6.47
C MET A 364 8.91 25.97 6.17
N ILE A 365 8.65 25.03 5.26
CA ILE A 365 7.37 24.35 5.15
C ILE A 365 7.58 22.88 5.53
N CYS A 366 6.69 22.35 6.36
CA CYS A 366 6.71 20.95 6.75
C CYS A 366 5.33 20.36 6.56
N ILE A 367 5.22 19.23 5.90
CA ILE A 367 4.00 18.46 5.84
C ILE A 367 4.26 17.08 6.40
N ALA A 368 3.38 16.67 7.29
CA ALA A 368 3.36 15.34 7.85
C ALA A 368 2.00 14.72 7.60
N ARG A 369 2.01 13.41 7.35
CA ARG A 369 0.78 12.66 7.08
C ARG A 369 0.65 11.48 8.01
N ASN A 370 -0.60 11.10 8.25
CA ASN A 370 -0.88 9.94 9.06
C ASN A 370 -0.39 8.63 8.41
N PRO A 371 0.18 7.71 9.20
CA PRO A 371 0.29 6.33 8.78
C PRO A 371 -1.11 5.74 8.52
N PRO A 372 -1.21 4.70 7.67
CA PRO A 372 -2.47 4.00 7.47
C PRO A 372 -3.18 3.68 8.79
N GLN A 373 -4.51 3.78 8.78
CA GLN A 373 -5.42 3.48 9.91
C GLN A 373 -5.37 4.48 11.09
N ASN A 374 -4.72 5.63 10.93
CA ASN A 374 -4.66 6.69 11.94
C ASN A 374 -5.34 8.01 11.52
N SER A 375 -6.17 8.01 10.48
CA SER A 375 -6.86 9.23 10.03
C SER A 375 -7.67 9.89 11.16
N TRP A 376 -8.27 9.09 12.05
CA TRP A 376 -9.02 9.55 13.23
C TRP A 376 -8.22 10.44 14.20
N LYS A 377 -6.88 10.40 14.15
CA LYS A 377 -6.00 11.26 14.94
C LYS A 377 -5.91 12.67 14.37
N ASN A 378 -6.16 12.86 13.08
CA ASN A 378 -6.18 14.18 12.45
C ASN A 378 -7.22 15.08 13.12
N PRO A 379 -6.83 16.24 13.69
CA PRO A 379 -7.79 17.13 14.32
C PRO A 379 -8.95 17.56 13.41
N ALA A 380 -8.70 17.65 12.10
CA ALA A 380 -9.72 17.98 11.11
C ALA A 380 -10.84 16.93 11.00
N GLU A 381 -10.58 15.66 11.31
CA GLU A 381 -11.60 14.59 11.27
C GLU A 381 -12.77 14.90 12.21
N ARG A 382 -12.51 15.50 13.38
CA ARG A 382 -13.58 15.84 14.33
C ARG A 382 -14.54 16.88 13.78
N ILE A 383 -14.09 17.76 12.88
CA ILE A 383 -14.93 18.80 12.25
C ILE A 383 -15.96 18.16 11.32
N MET A 384 -15.67 16.98 10.77
CA MET A 384 -16.61 16.25 9.91
C MET A 384 -17.94 15.96 10.60
N SER A 385 -17.94 15.81 11.93
CA SER A 385 -19.15 15.64 12.74
C SER A 385 -20.02 16.90 12.78
N ILE A 386 -19.42 18.08 12.90
CA ILE A 386 -20.13 19.37 12.88
C ILE A 386 -20.72 19.63 11.49
N LEU A 387 -19.96 19.33 10.44
CA LEU A 387 -20.46 19.40 9.08
C LEU A 387 -21.62 18.42 8.84
N ASN A 388 -21.55 17.20 9.38
CA ASN A 388 -22.67 16.26 9.32
C ASN A 388 -23.94 16.82 9.97
N LEU A 389 -23.81 17.52 11.11
CA LEU A 389 -24.96 18.15 11.77
C LEU A 389 -25.57 19.24 10.88
N GLY A 390 -24.74 20.11 10.30
CA GLY A 390 -25.24 21.18 9.41
C GLY A 390 -25.86 20.64 8.12
N PHE A 391 -25.28 19.59 7.56
CA PHE A 391 -25.79 18.98 6.34
C PHE A 391 -26.95 18.03 6.57
N GLN A 392 -27.27 17.68 7.81
CA GLN A 392 -28.39 16.78 8.09
C GLN A 392 -29.70 17.40 7.60
N SER A 393 -30.59 16.56 7.05
CA SER A 393 -31.92 16.98 6.60
C SER A 393 -31.97 17.96 5.42
N LEU A 394 -30.88 18.12 4.67
CA LEU A 394 -30.87 18.86 3.41
C LEU A 394 -31.17 17.95 2.21
N GLY A 395 -32.07 18.40 1.33
CA GLY A 395 -32.25 17.84 -0.01
C GLY A 395 -31.57 18.74 -1.04
N LEU A 396 -30.58 18.22 -1.78
CA LEU A 396 -29.86 18.98 -2.80
C LEU A 396 -30.27 18.53 -4.20
N MET A 397 -30.47 19.51 -5.08
CA MET A 397 -30.55 19.32 -6.52
C MET A 397 -29.88 20.49 -7.23
N ARG A 398 -29.27 20.22 -8.37
CA ARG A 398 -28.80 21.27 -9.27
C ARG A 398 -29.96 21.87 -10.06
N GLU A 399 -29.73 23.03 -10.64
CA GLU A 399 -30.60 23.58 -11.67
C GLU A 399 -30.36 22.93 -13.03
N LYS A 400 -31.25 23.21 -13.97
CA LYS A 400 -31.12 22.71 -15.34
C LYS A 400 -30.09 23.55 -16.09
N THR A 401 -29.21 22.91 -16.83
CA THR A 401 -28.32 23.58 -17.78
C THR A 401 -29.11 24.11 -18.97
N GLU A 402 -28.63 25.19 -19.59
CA GLU A 402 -29.34 25.83 -20.70
C GLU A 402 -29.18 25.03 -21.99
N HIS A 403 -27.95 24.62 -22.33
CA HIS A 403 -27.65 24.05 -23.65
C HIS A 403 -27.30 22.56 -23.61
N TYR A 404 -26.75 22.07 -22.49
CA TYR A 404 -26.09 20.77 -22.45
C TYR A 404 -26.84 19.68 -21.70
N GLU A 405 -28.09 19.92 -21.29
CA GLU A 405 -28.83 18.98 -20.46
C GLU A 405 -28.97 17.60 -21.12
N LYS A 406 -29.23 17.55 -22.44
CA LYS A 406 -29.35 16.28 -23.18
C LYS A 406 -28.04 15.50 -23.24
N GLN A 407 -26.92 16.21 -23.31
CA GLN A 407 -25.58 15.63 -23.35
C GLN A 407 -25.21 15.09 -21.98
N LEU A 408 -25.49 15.86 -20.92
CA LEU A 408 -25.32 15.42 -19.53
C LEU A 408 -26.23 14.23 -19.20
N ASP A 409 -27.45 14.19 -19.72
CA ASP A 409 -28.37 13.06 -19.58
C ASP A 409 -27.78 11.74 -20.09
N SER A 410 -27.01 11.80 -21.18
CA SER A 410 -26.34 10.64 -21.77
C SER A 410 -25.07 10.18 -21.05
N ALA A 411 -24.48 11.04 -20.19
CA ALA A 411 -23.27 10.73 -19.45
C ALA A 411 -23.58 10.02 -18.12
N ASN A 412 -22.95 8.87 -17.87
CA ASN A 412 -23.19 8.02 -16.70
C ASN A 412 -21.98 7.97 -15.74
N SER A 413 -20.89 8.65 -16.07
CA SER A 413 -19.70 8.70 -15.21
C SER A 413 -19.04 10.07 -15.20
N LEU A 414 -18.32 10.39 -14.11
CA LEU A 414 -17.49 11.59 -14.02
C LEU A 414 -16.47 11.69 -15.17
N GLY A 415 -15.96 10.55 -15.63
CA GLY A 415 -15.04 10.51 -16.77
C GLY A 415 -15.70 10.91 -18.08
N GLU A 416 -16.95 10.53 -18.31
CA GLU A 416 -17.73 10.94 -19.48
C GLU A 416 -18.11 12.41 -19.42
N ILE A 417 -18.52 12.91 -18.24
CA ILE A 417 -18.82 14.33 -18.04
C ILE A 417 -17.60 15.20 -18.36
N ARG A 418 -16.41 14.82 -17.88
CA ARG A 418 -15.16 15.53 -18.18
C ARG A 418 -14.79 15.48 -19.67
N LYS A 419 -15.02 14.35 -20.34
CA LYS A 419 -14.81 14.24 -21.79
C LYS A 419 -15.75 15.13 -22.60
N LEU A 420 -16.96 15.40 -22.10
CA LEU A 420 -17.84 16.36 -22.75
C LEU A 420 -17.22 17.77 -22.77
N ALA A 421 -16.48 18.17 -21.74
CA ALA A 421 -15.80 19.47 -21.72
C ALA A 421 -14.66 19.57 -22.73
N GLU A 422 -14.03 18.45 -23.12
CA GLU A 422 -13.07 18.43 -24.23
C GLU A 422 -13.75 18.74 -25.58
N LYS A 423 -15.05 18.44 -25.71
CA LYS A 423 -15.82 18.61 -26.95
C LYS A 423 -16.64 19.91 -26.97
N TYR A 424 -17.09 20.37 -25.80
CA TYR A 424 -17.98 21.51 -25.62
C TYR A 424 -17.34 22.50 -24.62
N PRO A 425 -16.71 23.58 -25.10
CA PRO A 425 -15.88 24.44 -24.26
C PRO A 425 -16.60 25.12 -23.08
N THR A 426 -17.90 25.40 -23.19
CA THR A 426 -18.70 26.12 -22.17
C THR A 426 -19.48 25.19 -21.23
N ILE A 427 -19.39 23.86 -21.40
CA ILE A 427 -20.16 22.93 -20.54
C ILE A 427 -19.70 22.96 -19.09
N GLU A 428 -18.41 23.22 -18.85
CA GLU A 428 -17.87 23.35 -17.50
C GLU A 428 -18.52 24.52 -16.76
N GLU A 429 -18.58 25.69 -17.40
CA GLU A 429 -19.23 26.89 -16.86
C GLU A 429 -20.72 26.63 -16.58
N GLU A 430 -21.47 26.09 -17.55
CA GLU A 430 -22.90 25.80 -17.35
C GLU A 430 -23.15 24.77 -16.23
N VAL A 431 -22.28 23.76 -16.09
CA VAL A 431 -22.40 22.81 -14.98
C VAL A 431 -22.13 23.48 -13.65
N LEU A 432 -21.10 24.32 -13.56
CA LEU A 432 -20.79 25.06 -12.34
C LEU A 432 -21.93 26.03 -11.97
N ASP A 433 -22.48 26.75 -12.94
CA ASP A 433 -23.64 27.63 -12.76
C ASP A 433 -24.86 26.84 -12.26
N SER A 434 -25.12 25.66 -12.85
CA SER A 434 -26.23 24.81 -12.43
C SER A 434 -26.11 24.32 -10.98
N VAL A 435 -24.88 24.15 -10.47
CA VAL A 435 -24.59 23.68 -9.10
C VAL A 435 -24.36 24.85 -8.13
N GLU A 436 -24.21 26.08 -8.62
CA GLU A 436 -23.95 27.27 -7.80
C GLU A 436 -24.99 27.48 -6.69
N PRO A 437 -26.31 27.37 -6.94
CA PRO A 437 -27.32 27.53 -5.87
C PRO A 437 -27.12 26.55 -4.71
N VAL A 438 -26.69 25.32 -5.01
CA VAL A 438 -26.36 24.30 -4.01
C VAL A 438 -25.13 24.71 -3.22
N SER A 439 -24.10 25.24 -3.90
CA SER A 439 -22.87 25.70 -3.27
C SER A 439 -23.11 26.89 -2.34
N ILE A 440 -23.97 27.83 -2.74
CA ILE A 440 -24.41 28.97 -1.92
C ILE A 440 -25.18 28.47 -0.69
N LEU A 441 -26.13 27.54 -0.86
CA LEU A 441 -26.89 26.95 0.24
C LEU A 441 -25.96 26.30 1.28
N LEU A 442 -25.04 25.44 0.82
CA LEU A 442 -24.09 24.76 1.70
C LEU A 442 -23.15 25.76 2.40
N SER A 443 -22.69 26.80 1.69
CA SER A 443 -21.85 27.85 2.27
C SER A 443 -22.58 28.62 3.36
N ASN A 444 -23.86 28.95 3.15
CA ASN A 444 -24.71 29.60 4.15
C ASN A 444 -24.96 28.72 5.37
N VAL A 445 -25.10 27.41 5.19
CA VAL A 445 -25.18 26.46 6.31
C VAL A 445 -23.87 26.42 7.08
N ILE A 446 -22.74 26.29 6.38
CA ILE A 446 -21.41 26.21 6.98
C ILE A 446 -21.12 27.44 7.84
N THR A 447 -21.38 28.66 7.34
CA THR A 447 -21.07 29.90 8.08
C THR A 447 -21.87 30.07 9.38
N ARG A 448 -22.99 29.35 9.53
CA ARG A 448 -23.80 29.31 10.76
C ARG A 448 -23.32 28.26 11.76
N LEU A 449 -22.49 27.32 11.32
CA LEU A 449 -21.91 26.32 12.21
C LEU A 449 -20.80 26.95 13.05
N LYS A 450 -20.66 26.44 14.27
CA LYS A 450 -19.61 26.84 15.20
C LYS A 450 -18.66 25.70 15.49
N TRP A 451 -17.38 26.03 15.49
CA TRP A 451 -16.33 25.21 16.05
C TRP A 451 -15.82 25.90 17.31
N LYS A 452 -16.15 25.32 18.47
CA LYS A 452 -16.02 25.99 19.76
C LYS A 452 -16.78 27.33 19.70
N ASP A 453 -16.10 28.45 19.96
CA ASP A 453 -16.72 29.77 20.00
C ASP A 453 -16.63 30.53 18.67
N LYS A 454 -16.02 29.93 17.64
CA LYS A 454 -15.79 30.58 16.34
C LYS A 454 -16.72 30.02 15.26
N ASN A 455 -17.31 30.89 14.46
CA ASN A 455 -18.04 30.46 13.27
C ASN A 455 -17.06 29.87 12.23
N LEU A 456 -17.50 28.84 11.51
CA LEU A 456 -16.75 28.33 10.36
C LEU A 456 -16.72 29.40 9.26
N LYS A 457 -15.60 29.49 8.54
CA LYS A 457 -15.44 30.36 7.38
C LYS A 457 -15.49 29.53 6.10
N VAL A 458 -15.95 30.14 5.02
CA VAL A 458 -15.97 29.51 3.69
C VAL A 458 -14.90 30.13 2.81
N PHE A 459 -14.36 29.36 1.88
CA PHE A 459 -13.48 29.85 0.82
C PHE A 459 -13.93 29.32 -0.53
N ASN A 460 -13.70 30.13 -1.57
CA ASN A 460 -14.03 29.75 -2.93
C ASN A 460 -12.97 28.79 -3.48
N PRO A 461 -13.39 27.75 -4.22
CA PRO A 461 -12.47 26.88 -4.94
C PRO A 461 -11.46 27.67 -5.77
N ALA A 462 -10.24 27.15 -5.94
CA ALA A 462 -9.28 27.80 -6.81
C ALA A 462 -9.72 27.68 -8.28
N THR A 463 -9.52 28.73 -9.08
CA THR A 463 -9.71 28.71 -10.53
C THR A 463 -8.46 28.12 -11.22
N GLU A 464 -8.60 27.68 -12.47
CA GLU A 464 -7.44 27.19 -13.24
C GLU A 464 -6.39 28.27 -13.48
N GLY A 465 -6.81 29.55 -13.61
CA GLY A 465 -5.89 30.69 -13.70
C GLY A 465 -5.06 30.87 -12.43
N GLU A 466 -5.69 30.83 -11.26
CA GLU A 466 -4.98 30.92 -9.97
C GLU A 466 -4.00 29.75 -9.77
N ILE A 467 -4.39 28.54 -10.21
CA ILE A 467 -3.52 27.36 -10.18
C ILE A 467 -2.32 27.53 -11.10
N PHE A 468 -2.55 28.07 -12.30
CA PHE A 468 -1.49 28.36 -13.26
C PHE A 468 -0.48 29.37 -12.68
N ASP A 469 -0.96 30.43 -12.02
CA ASP A 469 -0.10 31.42 -11.38
C ASP A 469 0.74 30.80 -10.25
N LEU A 470 0.16 29.93 -9.41
CA LEU A 470 0.91 29.20 -8.40
C LEU A 470 2.02 28.34 -9.04
N ARG A 471 1.72 27.64 -10.14
CA ARG A 471 2.68 26.76 -10.83
C ARG A 471 3.90 27.51 -11.33
N ARG A 472 3.75 28.76 -11.77
CA ARG A 472 4.87 29.58 -12.29
C ARG A 472 5.96 29.81 -11.25
N GLU A 473 5.64 29.72 -9.96
CA GLU A 473 6.61 29.88 -8.88
C GLU A 473 7.70 28.82 -8.90
N ILE A 474 7.44 27.63 -9.45
CA ILE A 474 8.43 26.57 -9.56
C ILE A 474 9.59 26.95 -10.51
N LEU A 475 9.32 27.84 -11.48
CA LEU A 475 10.30 28.29 -12.46
C LEU A 475 11.43 29.11 -11.83
N LYS A 476 11.26 29.56 -10.57
CA LYS A 476 12.32 30.20 -9.77
C LYS A 476 13.46 29.23 -9.44
N ILE A 477 13.20 27.92 -9.43
CA ILE A 477 14.24 26.90 -9.22
C ILE A 477 14.87 26.47 -10.55
N ASP A 478 14.02 26.14 -11.51
CA ASP A 478 14.43 25.54 -12.78
C ASP A 478 13.48 26.01 -13.88
N GLN A 479 14.00 26.83 -14.79
CA GLN A 479 13.23 27.44 -15.88
C GLN A 479 12.78 26.41 -16.93
N ASP A 480 13.41 25.23 -16.96
CA ASP A 480 13.09 24.19 -17.95
C ASP A 480 11.89 23.33 -17.54
N ILE A 481 11.37 23.50 -16.31
CA ILE A 481 10.20 22.76 -15.83
C ILE A 481 8.99 23.07 -16.72
N LYS A 482 8.36 22.01 -17.23
CA LYS A 482 7.15 22.09 -18.04
C LYS A 482 5.92 21.77 -17.20
N VAL A 483 4.77 22.28 -17.62
CA VAL A 483 3.46 21.97 -17.00
C VAL A 483 3.15 20.47 -17.00
N THR A 484 3.67 19.74 -17.99
CA THR A 484 3.52 18.28 -18.11
C THR A 484 4.40 17.48 -17.14
N ASP A 485 5.40 18.12 -16.52
CA ASP A 485 6.35 17.43 -15.63
C ASP A 485 5.64 17.07 -14.31
N SER A 486 5.13 15.85 -14.25
CA SER A 486 4.30 15.37 -13.14
C SER A 486 4.81 14.07 -12.53
N THR A 487 5.78 13.42 -13.18
CA THR A 487 6.34 12.14 -12.74
C THR A 487 7.79 12.25 -12.32
N GLN A 488 8.25 11.23 -11.57
CA GLN A 488 9.66 11.10 -11.19
C GLN A 488 10.60 10.98 -12.40
N GLN A 489 10.12 10.47 -13.54
CA GLN A 489 10.93 10.34 -14.75
C GLN A 489 11.16 11.69 -15.44
N ASP A 490 10.16 12.57 -15.38
CA ASP A 490 10.25 13.92 -15.96
C ASP A 490 11.27 14.75 -15.17
N ILE A 491 11.17 14.71 -13.84
CA ILE A 491 12.05 15.46 -12.93
C ILE A 491 13.50 15.01 -12.98
N LYS A 492 13.79 13.72 -13.24
CA LYS A 492 15.19 13.26 -13.39
C LYS A 492 15.97 14.02 -14.47
N LYS A 493 15.28 14.60 -15.46
CA LYS A 493 15.87 15.41 -16.51
C LYS A 493 16.16 16.86 -16.06
N ARG A 494 15.53 17.30 -14.96
CA ARG A 494 15.58 18.67 -14.40
C ARG A 494 16.65 18.75 -13.32
N LYS A 495 17.91 18.96 -13.74
CA LYS A 495 19.07 18.87 -12.84
C LYS A 495 19.04 19.91 -11.71
N LEU A 496 18.60 21.14 -11.99
CA LEU A 496 18.54 22.20 -10.98
C LEU A 496 17.48 21.89 -9.93
N PHE A 497 16.32 21.41 -10.35
CA PHE A 497 15.27 20.98 -9.43
C PHE A 497 15.69 19.77 -8.58
N VAL A 498 16.36 18.78 -9.17
CA VAL A 498 16.90 17.64 -8.41
C VAL A 498 17.94 18.09 -7.37
N SER A 499 18.84 19.02 -7.72
CA SER A 499 19.79 19.59 -6.76
C SER A 499 19.06 20.28 -5.62
N PHE A 500 18.05 21.09 -5.93
CA PHE A 500 17.23 21.76 -4.93
C PHE A 500 16.58 20.76 -3.95
N LEU A 501 15.97 19.69 -4.47
CA LEU A 501 15.37 18.65 -3.63
C LEU A 501 16.39 17.99 -2.68
N ASN A 502 17.63 17.78 -3.13
CA ASN A 502 18.66 17.18 -2.28
C ASN A 502 19.22 18.16 -1.23
N ASP A 503 19.35 19.44 -1.59
CA ASP A 503 20.01 20.44 -0.76
C ASP A 503 19.07 21.12 0.25
N HIS A 504 17.77 21.20 -0.05
CA HIS A 504 16.78 21.98 0.70
C HIS A 504 15.61 21.15 1.24
N CYS A 505 15.40 19.94 0.72
CA CYS A 505 14.24 19.13 1.07
C CYS A 505 14.62 17.88 1.87
N LYS A 506 13.75 17.51 2.80
CA LYS A 506 13.69 16.16 3.36
C LYS A 506 12.49 15.45 2.77
N ILE A 507 12.71 14.31 2.11
CA ILE A 507 11.67 13.48 1.49
C ILE A 507 11.64 12.13 2.19
N ALA A 508 10.53 11.81 2.82
CA ALA A 508 10.21 10.51 3.42
C ALA A 508 8.76 10.11 3.05
N GLN A 509 8.34 8.90 3.40
CA GLN A 509 6.99 8.40 3.12
C GLN A 509 5.91 9.22 3.85
N TYR A 510 6.20 9.68 5.06
CA TYR A 510 5.25 10.38 5.94
C TYR A 510 5.61 11.84 6.22
N ILE A 511 6.79 12.29 5.79
CA ILE A 511 7.27 13.64 6.01
C ILE A 511 7.83 14.19 4.71
N PHE A 512 7.45 15.41 4.38
CA PHE A 512 8.11 16.22 3.37
C PHE A 512 8.32 17.60 3.93
N SER A 513 9.52 18.14 3.81
CA SER A 513 9.78 19.51 4.26
C SER A 513 10.79 20.19 3.36
N VAL A 514 10.61 21.49 3.19
CA VAL A 514 11.55 22.39 2.51
C VAL A 514 12.02 23.40 3.54
N LYS A 515 13.33 23.55 3.68
CA LYS A 515 13.94 24.52 4.60
C LYS A 515 14.89 25.42 3.81
N LYS A 516 14.93 26.71 4.13
CA LYS A 516 16.02 27.58 3.65
C LYS A 516 17.38 26.99 4.07
N CYS A 517 18.40 27.16 3.24
CA CYS A 517 19.74 26.66 3.55
C CYS A 517 20.60 27.65 4.37
N GLY A 518 20.20 28.92 4.48
CA GLY A 518 20.93 29.97 5.20
C GLY A 518 22.22 30.45 4.51
N LYS A 519 22.61 29.86 3.37
CA LYS A 519 23.81 30.22 2.62
C LYS A 519 23.58 31.49 1.82
N THR A 520 24.49 32.47 1.93
CA THR A 520 24.46 33.71 1.13
C THR A 520 24.70 33.47 -0.36
N SER A 521 25.36 32.37 -0.71
CA SER A 521 25.60 31.93 -2.10
C SER A 521 24.42 31.18 -2.72
N CYS A 522 23.33 30.95 -1.98
CA CYS A 522 22.17 30.26 -2.53
C CYS A 522 21.41 31.19 -3.48
N HIS A 523 21.30 30.79 -4.75
CA HIS A 523 20.54 31.55 -5.74
C HIS A 523 19.02 31.39 -5.62
N VAL A 524 18.56 30.44 -4.80
CA VAL A 524 17.13 30.08 -4.65
C VAL A 524 16.53 30.66 -3.36
N CYS A 525 17.24 30.57 -2.24
CA CYS A 525 16.75 31.02 -0.94
C CYS A 525 17.06 32.50 -0.71
N LYS A 526 16.06 33.25 -0.24
CA LYS A 526 16.30 34.55 0.40
C LYS A 526 16.91 34.36 1.80
N LYS A 527 17.32 35.47 2.42
CA LYS A 527 17.77 35.48 3.82
C LYS A 527 16.66 34.90 4.73
N PRO A 528 17.00 34.06 5.73
CA PRO A 528 16.05 33.63 6.74
C PRO A 528 15.40 34.80 7.47
N ARG A 529 14.11 34.67 7.78
CA ARG A 529 13.31 35.66 8.52
C ARG A 529 13.42 35.49 10.04
N LEU A 530 13.62 34.26 10.50
CA LEU A 530 13.96 33.92 11.87
C LEU A 530 15.31 34.53 12.27
N SER A 531 15.49 34.79 13.57
CA SER A 531 16.81 35.17 14.08
C SER A 531 17.81 34.05 13.85
N ASN A 532 19.10 34.40 13.73
CA ASN A 532 20.16 33.41 13.49
C ASN A 532 20.12 32.27 14.53
N GLU A 533 19.96 32.60 15.82
CA GLU A 533 19.86 31.62 16.90
C GLU A 533 18.68 30.64 16.69
N MET A 534 17.50 31.14 16.31
CA MET A 534 16.32 30.29 16.07
C MET A 534 16.47 29.46 14.80
N PHE A 535 17.03 30.05 13.74
CA PHE A 535 17.19 29.38 12.46
C PHE A 535 18.25 28.26 12.48
N GLU A 536 19.32 28.44 13.26
CA GLU A 536 20.34 27.41 13.48
C GLU A 536 19.78 26.19 14.21
N ARG A 537 18.82 26.40 15.12
CA ARG A 537 18.11 25.32 15.84
C ARG A 537 16.96 24.70 15.03
N LEU A 538 16.56 25.31 13.91
CA LEU A 538 15.48 24.82 13.05
C LEU A 538 15.94 23.61 12.22
N TYR A 539 15.70 22.40 12.70
CA TYR A 539 15.97 21.17 11.95
C TYR A 539 14.72 20.61 11.26
N HIS A 540 14.93 19.81 10.21
CA HIS A 540 13.85 19.02 9.61
C HIS A 540 13.23 18.07 10.65
N LEU A 541 11.91 17.83 10.53
CA LEU A 541 11.22 16.91 11.43
C LEU A 541 11.88 15.51 11.35
N PRO A 542 12.28 14.90 12.48
CA PRO A 542 12.95 13.61 12.49
C PRO A 542 11.98 12.49 12.08
N ASP A 543 12.53 11.45 11.45
CA ASP A 543 11.79 10.21 11.21
C ASP A 543 11.70 9.42 12.51
N PRO A 544 10.59 8.70 12.75
CA PRO A 544 10.49 7.83 13.91
C PRO A 544 11.54 6.71 13.85
N GLU A 545 12.44 6.65 14.83
CA GLU A 545 13.37 5.54 15.02
C GLU A 545 12.98 4.64 16.21
N PRO A 546 13.04 3.30 16.04
CA PRO A 546 12.78 2.38 17.14
C PRO A 546 13.87 2.51 18.21
N LEU A 547 13.45 2.54 19.47
CA LEU A 547 14.31 2.35 20.64
C LEU A 547 14.46 0.86 20.96
N ASN A 548 13.35 0.11 20.88
CA ASN A 548 13.27 -1.35 21.02
C ASN A 548 12.07 -1.90 20.21
N CYS A 549 11.70 -3.17 20.38
CA CYS A 549 10.62 -3.81 19.60
C CYS A 549 9.25 -3.09 19.71
N ASP A 550 8.99 -2.39 20.82
CA ASP A 550 7.65 -1.84 21.12
C ASP A 550 7.63 -0.32 21.31
N LYS A 551 8.79 0.34 21.36
CA LYS A 551 8.91 1.78 21.63
C LYS A 551 9.80 2.48 20.62
N TYR A 552 9.43 3.71 20.29
CA TYR A 552 10.24 4.66 19.54
C TYR A 552 10.99 5.59 20.49
N LYS A 553 12.12 6.14 20.02
CA LYS A 553 12.86 7.20 20.72
C LYS A 553 11.96 8.44 20.92
N SER A 554 12.24 9.32 21.87
CA SER A 554 11.50 10.58 22.00
C SER A 554 11.89 11.59 20.92
N PHE A 555 11.08 12.62 20.71
CA PHE A 555 11.43 13.72 19.81
C PHE A 555 12.74 14.41 20.23
N ASP A 556 12.92 14.73 21.51
CA ASP A 556 14.15 15.36 22.03
C ASP A 556 15.40 14.51 21.79
N GLN A 557 15.26 13.18 21.81
CA GLN A 557 16.37 12.27 21.51
C GLN A 557 16.78 12.30 20.04
N LEU A 558 15.87 12.66 19.13
CA LEU A 558 16.05 12.60 17.68
C LEU A 558 16.22 13.98 17.03
N TYR A 559 15.70 15.04 17.63
CA TYR A 559 15.68 16.36 17.03
C TYR A 559 17.11 16.88 16.81
N GLY A 560 17.39 17.35 15.60
CA GLY A 560 18.74 17.76 15.18
C GLY A 560 19.70 16.63 14.84
N LYS A 561 19.27 15.36 14.90
CA LYS A 561 20.10 14.20 14.53
C LYS A 561 19.69 13.64 13.17
N PRO A 562 20.63 13.02 12.43
CA PRO A 562 20.31 12.32 11.20
C PRO A 562 19.42 11.12 11.54
N THR A 563 18.25 11.06 10.93
CA THR A 563 17.31 9.93 11.00
C THR A 563 17.10 9.38 9.61
N SER A 564 16.80 8.09 9.52
CA SER A 564 16.33 7.49 8.28
C SER A 564 15.07 6.68 8.49
N GLU A 565 14.22 6.68 7.47
CA GLU A 565 13.06 5.82 7.40
C GLU A 565 13.54 4.37 7.16
N LYS A 566 13.48 3.53 8.21
CA LYS A 566 13.81 2.10 8.15
C LYS A 566 12.57 1.23 7.96
#